data_AF-A0A495XK22-F1
#
_entry.id   AF-A0A495XK22-F1
#
_cell.length_a   1.000
_cell.length_b   1.000
_cell.length_c   1.000
_cell.angle_alpha   90.00
_cell.angle_beta   90.00
_cell.angle_gamma   90.00
#
_symmetry.space_group_name_H-M   'P 1'
#
loop_
_entity.id
_entity.type
_entity.pdbx_description
1 polymer ?
#
loop_
_entity_poly.entity_id
_entity_poly.type
_entity_poly.pdbx_seq_one_letter_code
_entity_poly.pdbx_strand_id
1 'polypeptide(L)'
;MESKVGSSHPVARRTAPLVGQVLSRLLGSPARRVVSGKLCVLRYRAAGGAVVELPVQYARDGDRLVVVAGGAAGKRWWRHFCREAPVEVLLDGEWVDGSAVVAVGGARDAALVGYGRVFRRVPADAETVVIRLRERDVRTPLRGWALVRAWVLVVTVAEFVGFAVPATVGVLTRDSAAVPALLAAGAVEGAVLGWGQASVLRRALPGLSRARWVAATAGAAVLAYLVGLAPSTGGSVITTWHPVLLAVVAAVLGGVLLASIGTAQWLVLRRHVRRAGRWVGVTAVAWLLGLGVFLGFTMPLWQPGQAVATSVVIGVVGGLLMAATTAVVTGYVLRTLVVDSS
;
A
#
# COMPACT_ATOMS: atom_id res chain seq x y z
N MET A 1 45.37 -24.61 20.32
CA MET A 1 44.12 -25.29 19.92
C MET A 1 43.18 -25.21 21.10
N GLU A 2 42.30 -24.20 21.12
CA GLU A 2 40.88 -24.31 20.70
C GLU A 2 40.09 -25.23 21.64
N SER A 3 38.91 -24.92 22.16
CA SER A 3 38.02 -23.76 22.16
C SER A 3 37.09 -23.98 23.35
N LYS A 4 36.61 -22.92 24.04
CA LYS A 4 35.52 -23.07 25.01
C LYS A 4 34.52 -21.92 24.89
N VAL A 5 33.44 -22.26 24.18
CA VAL A 5 32.07 -21.76 24.22
C VAL A 5 31.82 -20.67 25.28
N GLY A 6 31.60 -19.44 24.81
CA GLY A 6 31.09 -18.33 25.61
C GLY A 6 29.58 -18.44 25.80
N SER A 7 29.15 -18.61 27.04
CA SER A 7 27.75 -18.61 27.46
C SER A 7 27.12 -17.22 27.32
N SER A 8 26.09 -17.13 26.49
CA SER A 8 25.19 -15.97 26.40
C SER A 8 24.34 -15.84 27.67
N HIS A 9 24.62 -14.83 28.49
CA HIS A 9 23.74 -14.45 29.59
C HIS A 9 22.44 -13.81 29.04
N PRO A 10 21.25 -14.22 29.52
CA PRO A 10 20.00 -13.57 29.15
C PRO A 10 19.93 -12.16 29.78
N VAL A 11 19.91 -11.13 28.92
CA VAL A 11 19.75 -9.73 29.34
C VAL A 11 18.33 -9.54 29.87
N ALA A 12 18.22 -9.28 31.18
CA ALA A 12 16.97 -8.99 31.86
C ALA A 12 16.28 -7.75 31.25
N ARG A 13 15.11 -7.95 30.64
CA ARG A 13 14.20 -6.88 30.22
C ARG A 13 13.59 -6.26 31.48
N ARG A 14 14.01 -5.06 31.88
CA ARG A 14 13.25 -4.27 32.86
C ARG A 14 12.00 -3.71 32.19
N THR A 15 10.84 -4.13 32.70
CA THR A 15 9.51 -3.75 32.27
C THR A 15 9.26 -2.25 32.49
N ALA A 16 8.79 -1.56 31.45
CA ALA A 16 8.24 -0.21 31.58
C ALA A 16 6.94 -0.24 32.40
N PRO A 17 6.62 0.81 33.19
CA PRO A 17 5.39 0.88 33.96
C PRO A 17 4.15 0.72 33.07
N LEU A 18 3.11 0.07 33.60
CA LEU A 18 1.89 -0.42 32.92
C LEU A 18 1.27 0.54 31.89
N VAL A 19 1.31 1.86 32.14
CA VAL A 19 0.77 2.90 31.25
C VAL A 19 1.51 2.98 29.91
N GLY A 20 2.83 2.76 29.90
CA GLY A 20 3.64 2.77 28.67
C GLY A 20 3.43 1.53 27.79
N GLN A 21 3.08 0.39 28.39
CA GLN A 21 2.81 -0.86 27.68
C GLN A 21 1.43 -0.85 27.02
N VAL A 22 0.44 -0.23 27.67
CA VAL A 22 -0.91 -0.07 27.12
C VAL A 22 -0.90 0.91 25.94
N LEU A 23 -0.16 2.03 26.02
CA LEU A 23 -0.04 2.97 24.91
C LEU A 23 0.77 2.42 23.72
N SER A 24 1.84 1.66 23.96
CA SER A 24 2.64 1.03 22.89
C SER A 24 1.88 -0.09 22.17
N ARG A 25 1.07 -0.89 22.89
CA ARG A 25 0.16 -1.88 22.28
C ARG A 25 -0.99 -1.23 21.51
N LEU A 26 -1.53 -0.11 22.00
CA LEU A 26 -2.55 0.66 21.28
C LEU A 26 -2.02 1.32 20.01
N LEU A 27 -0.78 1.80 20.01
CA LEU A 27 -0.09 2.35 18.84
C LEU A 27 0.31 1.28 17.81
N GLY A 28 0.36 0.01 18.22
CA GLY A 28 0.49 -1.15 17.34
C GLY A 28 -0.81 -1.67 16.73
N SER A 29 -1.96 -1.03 16.98
CA SER A 29 -3.29 -1.51 16.56
C SER A 29 -3.93 -0.71 15.40
N PRO A 30 -4.94 -1.24 14.70
CA PRO A 30 -5.64 -0.58 13.59
C PRO A 30 -6.43 0.68 13.99
N ALA A 31 -6.60 0.97 15.29
CA ALA A 31 -7.31 2.16 15.79
C ALA A 31 -6.58 3.50 15.55
N ARG A 32 -5.47 3.48 14.77
CA ARG A 32 -4.56 4.59 14.48
C ARG A 32 -5.21 5.82 13.82
N ARG A 33 -6.38 5.72 13.18
CA ARG A 33 -6.89 6.78 12.27
C ARG A 33 -7.16 8.16 12.91
N VAL A 34 -7.29 8.26 14.24
CA VAL A 34 -7.60 9.55 14.90
C VAL A 34 -6.39 10.16 15.64
N VAL A 35 -5.34 9.37 15.91
CA VAL A 35 -4.17 9.81 16.73
C VAL A 35 -2.87 9.96 15.89
N SER A 36 -2.90 9.54 14.63
CA SER A 36 -1.76 9.25 13.74
C SER A 36 -0.80 10.40 13.38
N GLY A 37 -1.16 11.67 13.57
CA GLY A 37 -0.36 12.80 13.07
C GLY A 37 0.54 13.47 14.11
N LYS A 38 0.41 13.09 15.38
CA LYS A 38 0.94 13.86 16.52
C LYS A 38 1.73 13.04 17.53
N LEU A 39 1.77 11.72 17.37
CA LEU A 39 2.52 10.79 18.24
C LEU A 39 3.47 9.92 17.41
N CYS A 40 4.66 9.67 17.95
CA CYS A 40 5.60 8.66 17.48
C CYS A 40 6.15 7.88 18.68
N VAL A 41 6.89 6.80 18.43
CA VAL A 41 7.63 6.07 19.48
C VAL A 41 9.11 6.30 19.27
N LEU A 42 9.82 6.73 20.32
CA LEU A 42 11.28 6.77 20.35
C LEU A 42 11.80 5.47 20.92
N ARG A 43 12.85 4.93 20.30
CA ARG A 43 13.64 3.81 20.81
C ARG A 43 15.11 4.21 20.81
N TYR A 44 15.78 4.05 21.94
CA TYR A 44 17.23 4.29 22.04
C TYR A 44 17.86 3.36 23.06
N ARG A 45 19.19 3.22 23.00
CA ARG A 45 19.98 2.43 23.95
C ARG A 45 20.59 3.36 25.00
N ALA A 46 20.15 3.22 26.25
CA ALA A 46 20.69 3.98 27.36
C ALA A 46 22.16 3.60 27.65
N ALA A 47 22.88 4.46 28.39
CA ALA A 47 24.29 4.26 28.74
C ALA A 47 24.56 2.91 29.45
N GLY A 48 23.58 2.38 30.19
CA GLY A 48 23.64 1.06 30.82
C GLY A 48 23.27 -0.12 29.90
N GLY A 49 23.19 0.09 28.58
CA GLY A 49 22.87 -0.95 27.58
C GLY A 49 21.39 -1.30 27.43
N ALA A 50 20.53 -0.83 28.33
CA ALA A 50 19.09 -1.07 28.26
C ALA A 50 18.45 -0.34 27.07
N VAL A 51 17.56 -1.04 26.34
CA VAL A 51 16.74 -0.44 25.29
C VAL A 51 15.51 0.21 25.93
N VAL A 52 15.31 1.49 25.65
CA VAL A 52 14.19 2.28 26.18
C VAL A 52 13.26 2.63 25.02
N GLU A 53 11.98 2.32 25.16
CA GLU A 53 10.93 2.72 24.22
C GLU A 53 9.91 3.62 24.92
N LEU A 54 9.60 4.77 24.33
CA LEU A 54 8.57 5.66 24.86
C LEU A 54 7.76 6.36 23.76
N PRO A 55 6.43 6.46 23.91
CA PRO A 55 5.61 7.30 23.04
C PRO A 55 5.83 8.78 23.37
N VAL A 56 6.00 9.59 22.33
CA VAL A 56 6.17 11.05 22.47
C VAL A 56 5.29 11.79 21.47
N GLN A 57 4.94 13.02 21.82
CA GLN A 57 4.40 13.97 20.86
C GLN A 57 5.53 14.56 20.03
N TYR A 58 5.28 14.74 18.73
CA TYR A 58 6.25 15.35 17.84
C TYR A 58 5.57 16.34 16.88
N ALA A 59 6.33 17.35 16.47
CA ALA A 59 6.02 18.22 15.36
C ALA A 59 7.09 18.06 14.28
N ARG A 60 6.72 18.22 13.01
CA ARG A 60 7.64 18.12 11.88
C ARG A 60 8.07 19.51 11.45
N ASP A 61 9.37 19.71 11.31
CA ASP A 61 9.98 20.95 10.83
C ASP A 61 11.07 20.61 9.80
N GLY A 62 10.69 20.61 8.52
CA GLY A 62 11.56 20.15 7.43
C GLY A 62 11.99 18.69 7.57
N ASP A 63 13.30 18.48 7.62
CA ASP A 63 14.00 17.19 7.82
C ASP A 63 14.08 16.78 9.31
N ARG A 64 13.62 17.64 10.22
CA ARG A 64 13.72 17.44 11.67
C ARG A 64 12.37 17.10 12.28
N LEU A 65 12.42 16.33 13.35
CA LEU A 65 11.31 16.19 14.28
C LEU A 65 11.63 16.96 15.55
N VAL A 66 10.67 17.74 16.03
CA VAL A 66 10.75 18.42 17.32
C VAL A 66 9.91 17.67 18.32
N VAL A 67 10.53 17.22 19.40
CA VAL A 67 9.89 16.55 20.53
C VAL A 67 10.08 17.41 21.76
N VAL A 68 8.98 17.68 22.47
CA VAL A 68 8.99 18.51 23.68
C VAL A 68 8.82 17.63 24.92
N ALA A 69 9.81 17.65 25.81
CA ALA A 69 9.80 16.95 27.08
C ALA A 69 9.19 17.83 28.18
N GLY A 70 7.85 17.99 28.18
CA GLY A 70 7.16 18.72 29.26
C GLY A 70 7.31 18.03 30.62
N GLY A 71 7.36 18.78 31.72
CA GLY A 71 7.65 18.20 33.04
C GLY A 71 9.10 17.70 33.13
N ALA A 72 10.05 18.42 32.54
CA ALA A 72 11.41 17.92 32.32
C ALA A 72 12.13 17.57 33.63
N ALA A 73 11.85 18.31 34.70
CA ALA A 73 12.41 18.07 36.04
C ALA A 73 12.13 16.64 36.57
N GLY A 74 10.95 16.08 36.25
CA GLY A 74 10.54 14.73 36.66
C GLY A 74 10.97 13.62 35.70
N LYS A 75 11.62 13.95 34.58
CA LYS A 75 11.96 13.00 33.50
C LYS A 75 13.48 12.93 33.33
N ARG A 76 13.98 11.74 32.99
CA ARG A 76 15.43 11.52 32.77
C ARG A 76 15.80 11.16 31.34
N TRP A 77 14.84 10.82 30.49
CA TRP A 77 15.12 10.33 29.12
C TRP A 77 15.78 11.41 28.25
N TRP A 78 15.36 12.67 28.37
CA TRP A 78 15.90 13.78 27.55
C TRP A 78 17.39 14.02 27.83
N ARG A 79 17.85 13.71 29.04
CA ARG A 79 19.27 13.86 29.44
C ARG A 79 20.21 12.97 28.63
N HIS A 80 19.71 11.86 28.10
CA HIS A 80 20.49 11.01 27.19
C HIS A 80 20.92 11.76 25.92
N PHE A 81 20.10 12.72 25.49
CA PHE A 81 20.30 13.51 24.28
C PHE A 81 20.96 14.88 24.56
N CYS A 82 21.49 15.14 25.77
CA CYS A 82 22.31 16.33 26.02
C CYS A 82 23.58 16.35 25.16
N ARG A 83 24.02 15.17 24.70
CA ARG A 83 24.96 15.00 23.59
C ARG A 83 24.22 14.33 22.45
N GLU A 84 24.65 14.59 21.23
CA GLU A 84 24.07 13.93 20.05
C GLU A 84 24.19 12.41 20.20
N ALA A 85 23.05 11.72 20.16
CA ALA A 85 22.97 10.27 20.37
C ALA A 85 22.05 9.61 19.33
N PRO A 86 22.31 8.35 18.93
CA PRO A 86 21.46 7.62 18.00
C PRO A 86 20.09 7.33 18.60
N VAL A 87 19.05 7.43 17.77
CA VAL A 87 17.67 7.11 18.13
C VAL A 87 16.95 6.49 16.93
N GLU A 88 16.07 5.53 17.20
CA GLU A 88 15.11 5.00 16.24
C GLU A 88 13.73 5.63 16.52
N VAL A 89 13.01 6.03 15.47
CA VAL A 89 11.68 6.64 15.59
C VAL A 89 10.67 5.84 14.77
N LEU A 90 9.59 5.39 15.41
CA LEU A 90 8.47 4.75 14.73
C LEU A 90 7.54 5.81 14.12
N LEU A 91 7.61 5.99 12.80
CA LEU A 91 6.76 6.89 12.02
C LEU A 91 5.95 6.08 10.99
N ASP A 92 4.64 6.31 10.92
CA ASP A 92 3.77 5.65 9.93
C ASP A 92 3.88 4.11 9.87
N GLY A 93 4.22 3.49 11.01
CA GLY A 93 4.39 2.05 11.15
C GLY A 93 5.77 1.53 10.75
N GLU A 94 6.72 2.42 10.46
CA GLU A 94 8.09 2.06 10.12
C GLU A 94 9.10 2.69 11.09
N TRP A 95 10.08 1.91 11.52
CA TRP A 95 11.21 2.43 12.28
C TRP A 95 12.16 3.20 11.34
N VAL A 96 12.64 4.34 11.81
CA VAL A 96 13.53 5.25 11.09
C VAL A 96 14.69 5.63 12.01
N ASP A 97 15.92 5.42 11.56
CA ASP A 97 17.12 5.83 12.30
C ASP A 97 17.31 7.36 12.28
N GLY A 98 17.90 7.88 13.34
CA GLY A 98 18.23 9.29 13.47
C GLY A 98 19.28 9.56 14.52
N SER A 99 19.66 10.83 14.62
CA SER A 99 20.39 11.37 15.74
C SER A 99 19.53 12.41 16.45
N ALA A 100 19.55 12.38 17.77
CA ALA A 100 18.79 13.30 18.60
C ALA A 100 19.72 14.09 19.50
N VAL A 101 19.40 15.37 19.67
CA VAL A 101 20.12 16.30 20.54
C VAL A 101 19.15 17.28 21.18
N VAL A 102 19.41 17.67 22.42
CA VAL A 102 18.68 18.75 23.09
C VAL A 102 19.07 20.09 22.42
N ALA A 103 18.07 20.82 21.95
CA ALA A 103 18.26 22.14 21.38
C ALA A 103 18.44 23.20 22.46
N VAL A 104 19.39 24.11 22.26
CA VAL A 104 19.75 25.17 23.21
C VAL A 104 19.73 26.54 22.51
N GLY A 105 19.54 27.61 23.28
CA GLY A 105 19.52 29.00 22.79
C GLY A 105 18.57 29.20 21.60
N GLY A 106 19.02 29.92 20.56
CA GLY A 106 18.18 30.21 19.39
C GLY A 106 17.68 28.97 18.62
N ALA A 107 18.39 27.84 18.69
CA ALA A 107 17.92 26.58 18.09
C ALA A 107 16.70 26.01 18.84
N ARG A 108 16.63 26.21 20.16
CA ARG A 108 15.46 25.87 20.97
C ARG A 108 14.28 26.74 20.59
N ASP A 109 14.48 28.05 20.49
CA ASP A 109 13.41 28.99 20.17
C ASP A 109 12.81 28.71 18.79
N ALA A 110 13.66 28.46 17.77
CA ALA A 110 13.20 28.06 16.44
C ALA A 110 12.40 26.74 16.46
N ALA A 111 12.89 25.73 17.17
CA ALA A 111 12.20 24.45 17.31
C ALA A 111 10.85 24.59 18.01
N LEU A 112 10.75 25.44 19.04
CA LEU A 112 9.50 25.74 19.74
C LEU A 112 8.50 26.49 18.86
N VAL A 113 8.95 27.39 17.99
CA VAL A 113 8.08 28.02 16.97
C VAL A 113 7.50 26.98 16.03
N GLY A 114 8.34 26.07 15.52
CA GLY A 114 7.89 24.94 14.67
C GLY A 114 6.89 24.04 15.40
N TYR A 115 7.16 23.71 16.66
CA TYR A 115 6.28 22.90 17.49
C TYR A 115 4.94 23.59 17.79
N GLY A 116 4.97 24.90 18.05
CA GLY A 116 3.82 25.74 18.33
C GLY A 116 2.77 25.78 17.21
N ARG A 117 3.19 25.57 15.95
CA ARG A 117 2.28 25.44 14.79
C ARG A 117 1.35 24.23 14.91
N VAL A 118 1.79 23.16 15.58
CA VAL A 118 1.04 21.89 15.73
C VAL A 118 0.34 21.82 17.09
N PHE A 119 0.99 22.36 18.14
CA PHE A 119 0.50 22.34 19.51
C PHE A 119 0.48 23.76 20.10
N ARG A 120 -0.72 24.30 20.35
CA ARG A 120 -0.90 25.67 20.87
C ARG A 120 -0.36 25.90 22.28
N ARG A 121 -0.11 24.85 23.08
CA ARG A 121 0.41 24.96 24.44
C ARG A 121 1.72 24.20 24.56
N VAL A 122 2.79 24.94 24.85
CA VAL A 122 4.11 24.40 25.18
C VAL A 122 4.34 24.64 26.68
N PRO A 123 4.66 23.61 27.48
CA PRO A 123 5.00 23.80 28.88
C PRO A 123 6.27 24.66 29.05
N ALA A 124 6.24 25.62 29.97
CA ALA A 124 7.36 26.55 30.20
C ALA A 124 8.65 25.85 30.67
N ASP A 125 8.51 24.71 31.33
CA ASP A 125 9.61 23.91 31.89
C ASP A 125 10.13 22.83 30.92
N ALA A 126 9.78 22.92 29.64
CA ALA A 126 10.04 21.83 28.70
C ALA A 126 11.44 21.91 28.07
N GLU A 127 12.11 20.75 28.06
CA GLU A 127 13.31 20.53 27.26
C GLU A 127 12.93 20.18 25.83
N THR A 128 13.61 20.78 24.86
CA THR A 128 13.31 20.60 23.45
C THR A 128 14.34 19.67 22.84
N VAL A 129 13.91 18.47 22.45
CA VAL A 129 14.77 17.51 21.76
C VAL A 129 14.49 17.63 20.26
N VAL A 130 15.53 17.95 19.51
CA VAL A 130 15.48 17.94 18.04
C VAL A 130 16.08 16.63 17.58
N ILE A 131 15.27 15.89 16.82
CA ILE A 131 15.68 14.65 16.18
C ILE A 131 15.94 14.98 14.72
N ARG A 132 17.21 14.94 14.34
CA ARG A 132 17.60 14.89 12.94
C ARG A 132 17.45 13.43 12.53
N LEU A 133 16.41 13.15 11.76
CA LEU A 133 16.35 11.84 11.13
C LEU A 133 17.60 11.72 10.27
N ARG A 134 18.31 10.60 10.37
CA ARG A 134 19.25 10.27 9.32
C ARG A 134 18.36 10.21 8.10
N GLU A 135 18.68 11.00 7.07
CA GLU A 135 18.20 10.64 5.76
C GLU A 135 18.42 9.13 5.70
N ARG A 136 17.33 8.36 5.57
CA ARG A 136 17.46 6.95 5.26
C ARG A 136 18.54 6.89 4.16
N ASP A 137 19.24 5.78 4.02
CA ASP A 137 19.56 5.38 2.65
C ASP A 137 18.27 5.57 1.88
N VAL A 138 18.13 6.69 1.18
CA VAL A 138 16.98 7.02 0.36
C VAL A 138 17.20 5.98 -0.69
N ARG A 139 16.63 4.78 -0.48
CA ARG A 139 16.52 3.79 -1.53
C ARG A 139 15.87 4.58 -2.61
N THR A 140 16.69 4.95 -3.59
CA THR A 140 16.32 5.91 -4.60
C THR A 140 15.00 5.40 -5.12
N PRO A 141 13.93 6.22 -5.10
CA PRO A 141 12.61 5.73 -5.45
C PRO A 141 12.71 4.87 -6.69
N LEU A 142 12.04 3.73 -6.70
CA LEU A 142 12.18 2.81 -7.82
C LEU A 142 11.72 3.54 -9.09
N ARG A 143 12.60 3.59 -10.09
CA ARG A 143 12.43 4.37 -11.33
C ARG A 143 12.88 3.56 -12.54
N GLY A 144 12.59 4.08 -13.73
CA GLY A 144 13.07 3.50 -14.98
C GLY A 144 12.66 2.04 -15.18
N TRP A 145 13.55 1.25 -15.77
CA TRP A 145 13.29 -0.17 -16.07
C TRP A 145 13.26 -1.07 -14.85
N ALA A 146 13.93 -0.70 -13.76
CA ALA A 146 13.84 -1.45 -12.51
C ALA A 146 12.41 -1.41 -11.94
N LEU A 147 11.71 -0.28 -12.08
CA LEU A 147 10.29 -0.16 -11.75
C LEU A 147 9.44 -1.05 -12.64
N VAL A 148 9.66 -1.01 -13.96
CA VAL A 148 8.90 -1.83 -14.92
C VAL A 148 9.07 -3.31 -14.61
N ARG A 149 10.30 -3.80 -14.40
CA ARG A 149 10.57 -5.22 -14.11
C ARG A 149 9.88 -5.68 -12.82
N ALA A 150 9.99 -4.89 -11.74
CA ALA A 150 9.33 -5.20 -10.48
C ALA A 150 7.80 -5.16 -10.61
N TRP A 151 7.29 -4.17 -11.36
CA TRP A 151 5.85 -4.03 -11.62
C TRP A 151 5.31 -5.23 -12.39
N VAL A 152 5.92 -5.57 -13.53
CA VAL A 152 5.49 -6.70 -14.36
C VAL A 152 5.47 -7.99 -13.54
N LEU A 153 6.59 -8.33 -12.88
CA LEU A 153 6.66 -9.58 -12.12
C LEU A 153 5.62 -9.65 -11.00
N VAL A 154 5.53 -8.61 -10.15
CA VAL A 154 4.65 -8.64 -8.98
C VAL A 154 3.18 -8.53 -9.37
N VAL A 155 2.85 -7.67 -10.34
CA VAL A 155 1.46 -7.45 -10.76
C VAL A 155 0.94 -8.64 -11.56
N THR A 156 1.76 -9.27 -12.40
CA THR A 156 1.36 -10.51 -13.08
C THR A 156 1.07 -11.63 -12.10
N VAL A 157 1.94 -11.85 -11.10
CA VAL A 157 1.69 -12.88 -10.08
C VAL A 157 0.45 -12.56 -9.26
N ALA A 158 0.29 -11.30 -8.81
CA ALA A 158 -0.85 -10.90 -8.01
C ALA A 158 -2.17 -11.01 -8.78
N GLU A 159 -2.20 -10.57 -10.03
CA GLU A 159 -3.36 -10.70 -10.92
C GLU A 159 -3.70 -12.16 -11.18
N PHE A 160 -2.71 -12.97 -11.55
CA PHE A 160 -2.92 -14.40 -11.81
C PHE A 160 -3.48 -15.15 -10.59
N VAL A 161 -2.90 -14.90 -9.40
CA VAL A 161 -3.40 -15.48 -8.14
C VAL A 161 -4.77 -14.94 -7.78
N GLY A 162 -5.02 -13.64 -8.00
CA GLY A 162 -6.31 -13.00 -7.77
C GLY A 162 -7.40 -13.62 -8.65
N PHE A 163 -7.15 -13.74 -9.95
CA PHE A 163 -8.04 -14.30 -10.97
C PHE A 163 -8.42 -15.77 -10.73
N ALA A 164 -7.53 -16.55 -10.09
CA ALA A 164 -7.82 -17.94 -9.75
C ALA A 164 -9.08 -18.08 -8.86
N VAL A 165 -9.37 -17.08 -8.02
CA VAL A 165 -10.54 -17.07 -7.13
C VAL A 165 -11.86 -16.99 -7.91
N PRO A 166 -12.15 -15.93 -8.70
CA PRO A 166 -13.37 -15.87 -9.50
C PRO A 166 -13.44 -16.94 -10.59
N ALA A 167 -12.32 -17.39 -11.14
CA ALA A 167 -12.32 -18.54 -12.06
C ALA A 167 -12.85 -19.81 -11.37
N THR A 168 -12.36 -20.10 -10.16
CA THR A 168 -12.81 -21.26 -9.37
C THR A 168 -14.27 -21.10 -8.95
N VAL A 169 -14.65 -19.93 -8.44
CA VAL A 169 -16.05 -19.66 -8.05
C VAL A 169 -16.98 -19.81 -9.24
N GLY A 170 -16.63 -19.25 -10.40
CA GLY A 170 -17.42 -19.37 -11.63
C GLY A 170 -17.63 -20.81 -12.08
N VAL A 171 -16.63 -21.67 -11.95
CA VAL A 171 -16.77 -23.11 -12.24
C VAL A 171 -17.68 -23.79 -11.22
N LEU A 172 -17.48 -23.53 -9.93
CA LEU A 172 -18.26 -24.16 -8.85
C LEU A 172 -19.73 -23.72 -8.83
N THR A 173 -20.01 -22.49 -9.28
CA THR A 173 -21.36 -21.91 -9.27
C THR A 173 -22.03 -21.93 -10.63
N ARG A 174 -21.46 -22.57 -11.65
CA ARG A 174 -21.93 -22.51 -13.05
C ARG A 174 -23.41 -22.89 -13.24
N ASP A 175 -23.93 -23.76 -12.38
CA ASP A 175 -25.30 -24.29 -12.42
C ASP A 175 -26.25 -23.53 -11.47
N SER A 176 -25.81 -22.40 -10.90
CA SER A 176 -26.54 -21.62 -9.89
C SER A 176 -26.42 -20.11 -10.13
N ALA A 177 -27.47 -19.35 -9.83
CA ALA A 177 -27.43 -17.88 -9.91
C ALA A 177 -26.70 -17.25 -8.71
N ALA A 178 -25.40 -17.54 -8.55
CA ALA A 178 -24.60 -17.11 -7.40
C ALA A 178 -23.92 -15.73 -7.59
N VAL A 179 -24.68 -14.73 -8.05
CA VAL A 179 -24.16 -13.37 -8.27
C VAL A 179 -23.41 -12.82 -7.03
N PRO A 180 -23.90 -12.96 -5.78
CA PRO A 180 -23.17 -12.48 -4.61
C PRO A 180 -21.80 -13.14 -4.42
N ALA A 181 -21.67 -14.44 -4.73
CA ALA A 181 -20.40 -15.16 -4.61
C ALA A 181 -19.38 -14.68 -5.64
N LEU A 182 -19.81 -14.44 -6.88
CA LEU A 182 -18.96 -13.90 -7.94
C LEU A 182 -18.52 -12.46 -7.65
N LEU A 183 -19.41 -11.62 -7.10
CA LEU A 183 -19.05 -10.27 -6.66
C LEU A 183 -18.03 -10.29 -5.52
N ALA A 184 -18.19 -11.19 -4.55
CA ALA A 184 -17.21 -11.38 -3.47
C ALA A 184 -15.86 -11.88 -4.01
N ALA A 185 -15.87 -12.81 -4.97
CA ALA A 185 -14.67 -13.30 -5.64
C ALA A 185 -13.94 -12.18 -6.40
N GLY A 186 -14.68 -11.34 -7.14
CA GLY A 186 -14.14 -10.16 -7.81
C GLY A 186 -13.55 -9.12 -6.84
N ALA A 187 -14.14 -8.97 -5.64
CA ALA A 187 -13.58 -8.13 -4.60
C ALA A 187 -12.21 -8.66 -4.11
N VAL A 188 -12.09 -9.98 -3.95
CA VAL A 188 -10.83 -10.64 -3.56
C VAL A 188 -9.78 -10.47 -4.65
N GLU A 189 -10.12 -10.74 -5.91
CA GLU A 189 -9.23 -10.53 -7.05
C GLU A 189 -8.71 -9.08 -7.09
N GLY A 190 -9.62 -8.11 -7.06
CA GLY A 190 -9.24 -6.68 -7.06
C GLY A 190 -8.41 -6.29 -5.83
N ALA A 191 -8.62 -6.92 -4.68
CA ALA A 191 -7.80 -6.69 -3.50
C ALA A 191 -6.37 -7.24 -3.66
N VAL A 192 -6.22 -8.45 -4.20
CA VAL A 192 -4.91 -9.08 -4.46
C VAL A 192 -4.15 -8.30 -5.53
N LEU A 193 -4.80 -7.98 -6.66
CA LEU A 193 -4.24 -7.11 -7.71
C LEU A 193 -3.79 -5.76 -7.13
N GLY A 194 -4.69 -5.09 -6.42
CA GLY A 194 -4.41 -3.79 -5.81
C GLY A 194 -3.27 -3.88 -4.79
N TRP A 195 -3.14 -4.98 -4.06
CA TRP A 195 -2.05 -5.18 -3.11
C TRP A 195 -0.72 -5.36 -3.83
N GLY A 196 -0.68 -6.18 -4.89
CA GLY A 196 0.50 -6.39 -5.72
C GLY A 196 1.00 -5.07 -6.31
N GLN A 197 0.09 -4.32 -6.94
CA GLN A 197 0.37 -2.99 -7.47
C GLN A 197 0.90 -2.05 -6.39
N ALA A 198 0.18 -1.88 -5.27
CA ALA A 198 0.56 -0.96 -4.20
C ALA A 198 1.89 -1.31 -3.51
N SER A 199 2.29 -2.58 -3.52
CA SER A 199 3.57 -3.04 -2.97
C SER A 199 4.77 -2.50 -3.77
N VAL A 200 4.64 -2.43 -5.10
CA VAL A 200 5.64 -1.86 -6.01
C VAL A 200 5.50 -0.35 -6.06
N LEU A 201 4.27 0.15 -6.17
CA LEU A 201 3.97 1.59 -6.28
C LEU A 201 4.52 2.37 -5.09
N ARG A 202 4.47 1.81 -3.87
CA ARG A 202 5.08 2.43 -2.68
C ARG A 202 6.60 2.57 -2.73
N ARG A 203 7.30 1.75 -3.52
CA ARG A 203 8.74 1.89 -3.72
C ARG A 203 9.06 3.06 -4.65
N ALA A 204 8.13 3.42 -5.52
CA ALA A 204 8.23 4.57 -6.43
C ALA A 204 7.62 5.86 -5.85
N LEU A 205 6.55 5.75 -5.07
CA LEU A 205 5.76 6.83 -4.47
C LEU A 205 5.56 6.55 -2.98
N PRO A 206 6.53 6.86 -2.10
CA PRO A 206 6.50 6.47 -0.70
C PRO A 206 5.29 6.96 0.10
N GLY A 207 4.72 8.11 -0.27
CA GLY A 207 3.53 8.70 0.36
C GLY A 207 2.20 8.01 0.02
N LEU A 208 2.20 7.04 -0.91
CA LEU A 208 0.98 6.38 -1.37
C LEU A 208 0.43 5.40 -0.32
N SER A 209 -0.85 5.56 0.02
CA SER A 209 -1.53 4.67 0.96
C SER A 209 -1.93 3.35 0.30
N ARG A 210 -1.31 2.23 0.72
CA ARG A 210 -1.64 0.87 0.24
C ARG A 210 -3.13 0.55 0.45
N ALA A 211 -3.64 0.82 1.64
CA ALA A 211 -5.03 0.50 1.98
C ALA A 211 -6.04 1.20 1.06
N ARG A 212 -5.81 2.48 0.73
CA ARG A 212 -6.69 3.22 -0.19
C ARG A 212 -6.60 2.66 -1.61
N TRP A 213 -5.41 2.30 -2.07
CA TRP A 213 -5.21 1.71 -3.39
C TRP A 213 -5.90 0.34 -3.52
N VAL A 214 -5.70 -0.54 -2.54
CA VAL A 214 -6.33 -1.86 -2.46
C VAL A 214 -7.85 -1.73 -2.43
N ALA A 215 -8.39 -0.90 -1.53
CA ALA A 215 -9.83 -0.70 -1.41
C ALA A 215 -10.46 -0.13 -2.69
N ALA A 216 -9.80 0.84 -3.33
CA ALA A 216 -10.26 1.40 -4.60
C ALA A 216 -10.27 0.35 -5.72
N THR A 217 -9.23 -0.48 -5.79
CA THR A 217 -9.12 -1.54 -6.81
C THR A 217 -10.15 -2.64 -6.59
N ALA A 218 -10.31 -3.10 -5.34
CA ALA A 218 -11.33 -4.08 -4.97
C ALA A 218 -12.74 -3.59 -5.27
N GLY A 219 -13.10 -2.36 -4.85
CA GLY A 219 -14.42 -1.80 -5.11
C GLY A 219 -14.72 -1.61 -6.60
N ALA A 220 -13.72 -1.20 -7.38
CA ALA A 220 -13.86 -1.11 -8.83
C ALA A 220 -13.96 -2.48 -9.51
N ALA A 221 -13.26 -3.49 -9.01
CA ALA A 221 -13.40 -4.87 -9.50
C ALA A 221 -14.83 -5.38 -9.25
N VAL A 222 -15.43 -5.13 -8.08
CA VAL A 222 -16.85 -5.47 -7.84
C VAL A 222 -17.77 -4.82 -8.88
N LEU A 223 -17.54 -3.54 -9.20
CA LEU A 223 -18.30 -2.86 -10.24
C LEU A 223 -18.09 -3.50 -11.62
N ALA A 224 -16.85 -3.85 -11.96
CA ALA A 224 -16.52 -4.53 -13.21
C ALA A 224 -17.22 -5.89 -13.33
N TYR A 225 -17.23 -6.70 -12.26
CA TYR A 225 -17.97 -7.97 -12.22
C TYR A 225 -19.47 -7.77 -12.34
N LEU A 226 -20.03 -6.79 -11.64
CA LEU A 226 -21.45 -6.48 -11.73
C LEU A 226 -21.86 -6.15 -13.17
N VAL A 227 -21.07 -5.32 -13.85
CA VAL A 227 -21.29 -4.96 -15.26
C VAL A 227 -21.07 -6.16 -16.19
N GLY A 228 -20.02 -6.96 -15.96
CA GLY A 228 -19.70 -8.14 -16.76
C GLY A 228 -20.73 -9.26 -16.65
N LEU A 229 -21.39 -9.39 -15.49
CA LEU A 229 -22.44 -10.38 -15.26
C LEU A 229 -23.83 -9.91 -15.75
N ALA A 230 -24.04 -8.61 -15.97
CA ALA A 230 -25.34 -8.06 -16.35
C ALA A 230 -25.99 -8.77 -17.56
N PRO A 231 -25.26 -9.10 -18.66
CA PRO A 231 -25.85 -9.83 -19.79
C PRO A 231 -26.36 -11.22 -19.41
N SER A 232 -25.67 -11.92 -18.50
CA SER A 232 -26.06 -13.27 -18.05
C SER A 232 -27.32 -13.27 -17.18
N THR A 233 -27.64 -12.14 -16.54
CA THR A 233 -28.84 -11.97 -15.69
C THR A 233 -30.06 -11.44 -16.43
N GLY A 234 -29.89 -10.86 -17.62
CA GLY A 234 -30.98 -10.24 -18.39
C GLY A 234 -31.86 -11.23 -19.19
N GLY A 235 -31.52 -12.53 -19.18
CA GLY A 235 -32.31 -13.60 -19.78
C GLY A 235 -32.55 -13.44 -21.29
N SER A 236 -33.61 -14.08 -21.80
CA SER A 236 -33.99 -14.06 -23.22
C SER A 236 -34.45 -12.68 -23.72
N VAL A 237 -34.72 -11.73 -22.82
CA VAL A 237 -35.16 -10.37 -23.19
C VAL A 237 -34.05 -9.61 -23.92
N ILE A 238 -32.78 -9.83 -23.55
CA ILE A 238 -31.65 -9.19 -24.26
C ILE A 238 -31.56 -9.72 -25.71
N THR A 239 -31.88 -11.00 -25.94
CA THR A 239 -31.78 -11.60 -27.28
C THR A 239 -32.85 -11.12 -28.27
N THR A 240 -33.91 -10.44 -27.80
CA THR A 240 -34.94 -9.88 -28.68
C THR A 240 -34.65 -8.44 -29.12
N TRP A 241 -33.59 -7.82 -28.58
CA TRP A 241 -33.22 -6.45 -28.92
C TRP A 241 -32.58 -6.37 -30.30
N HIS A 242 -32.74 -5.21 -30.96
CA HIS A 242 -32.12 -4.94 -32.25
C HIS A 242 -30.57 -5.01 -32.14
N PRO A 243 -29.85 -5.64 -33.09
CA PRO A 243 -28.40 -5.83 -33.00
C PRO A 243 -27.59 -4.55 -32.79
N VAL A 244 -28.03 -3.44 -33.38
CA VAL A 244 -27.39 -2.12 -33.20
C VAL A 244 -27.53 -1.64 -31.75
N LEU A 245 -28.71 -1.79 -31.14
CA LEU A 245 -28.92 -1.42 -29.74
C LEU A 245 -28.05 -2.27 -28.82
N LEU A 246 -27.97 -3.57 -29.09
CA LEU A 246 -27.09 -4.48 -28.36
C LEU A 246 -25.62 -4.07 -28.44
N ALA A 247 -25.13 -3.75 -29.65
CA ALA A 247 -23.76 -3.29 -29.84
C ALA A 247 -23.47 -1.99 -29.08
N VAL A 248 -24.40 -1.02 -29.11
CA VAL A 248 -24.27 0.24 -28.37
C VAL A 248 -24.23 0.01 -26.86
N VAL A 249 -25.16 -0.78 -26.31
CA VAL A 249 -25.21 -1.08 -24.88
C VAL A 249 -23.96 -1.85 -24.44
N ALA A 250 -23.52 -2.84 -25.23
CA ALA A 250 -22.30 -3.58 -24.96
C ALA A 250 -21.05 -2.67 -24.98
N ALA A 251 -20.96 -1.74 -25.93
CA ALA A 251 -19.86 -0.78 -26.01
C ALA A 251 -19.85 0.17 -24.79
N VAL A 252 -21.01 0.66 -24.36
CA VAL A 252 -21.13 1.53 -23.18
C VAL A 252 -20.76 0.78 -21.90
N LEU A 253 -21.35 -0.40 -21.67
CA LEU A 253 -21.05 -1.22 -20.49
C LEU A 253 -19.60 -1.69 -20.47
N GLY A 254 -19.07 -2.12 -21.63
CA GLY A 254 -17.67 -2.47 -21.78
C GLY A 254 -16.74 -1.30 -21.49
N GLY A 255 -17.09 -0.09 -21.95
CA GLY A 255 -16.36 1.13 -21.62
C GLY A 255 -16.36 1.44 -20.12
N VAL A 256 -17.52 1.32 -19.45
CA VAL A 256 -17.63 1.50 -17.99
C VAL A 256 -16.78 0.46 -17.25
N LEU A 257 -16.86 -0.81 -17.66
CA LEU A 257 -16.07 -1.91 -17.10
C LEU A 257 -14.57 -1.60 -17.21
N LEU A 258 -14.07 -1.29 -18.41
CA LEU A 258 -12.66 -1.03 -18.66
C LEU A 258 -12.14 0.23 -17.95
N ALA A 259 -12.97 1.26 -17.79
CA ALA A 259 -12.59 2.50 -17.12
C ALA A 259 -12.68 2.44 -15.59
N SER A 260 -13.40 1.46 -15.03
CA SER A 260 -13.72 1.39 -13.59
C SER A 260 -12.48 1.39 -12.69
N ILE A 261 -11.58 0.42 -12.87
CA ILE A 261 -10.36 0.25 -12.06
C ILE A 261 -9.44 1.46 -12.21
N GLY A 262 -9.17 1.86 -13.45
CA GLY A 262 -8.31 3.00 -13.75
C GLY A 262 -8.81 4.29 -13.10
N THR A 263 -10.13 4.54 -13.12
CA THR A 263 -10.76 5.71 -12.50
C THR A 263 -10.66 5.67 -10.97
N ALA A 264 -10.95 4.53 -10.35
CA ALA A 264 -10.85 4.40 -8.90
C ALA A 264 -9.41 4.59 -8.39
N GLN A 265 -8.43 4.03 -9.11
CA GLN A 265 -7.01 4.20 -8.81
C GLN A 265 -6.52 5.63 -9.06
N TRP A 266 -7.02 6.29 -10.12
CA TRP A 266 -6.73 7.68 -10.43
C TRP A 266 -7.09 8.62 -9.26
N LEU A 267 -8.19 8.38 -8.54
CA LEU A 267 -8.57 9.20 -7.38
C LEU A 267 -7.50 9.21 -6.27
N VAL A 268 -6.74 8.12 -6.16
CA VAL A 268 -5.59 7.99 -5.25
C VAL A 268 -4.32 8.58 -5.89
N LEU A 269 -4.09 8.25 -7.16
CA LEU A 269 -2.87 8.62 -7.89
C LEU A 269 -2.74 10.13 -8.16
N ARG A 270 -3.86 10.83 -8.39
CA ARG A 270 -3.91 12.28 -8.69
C ARG A 270 -3.30 13.18 -7.62
N ARG A 271 -3.14 12.67 -6.39
CA ARG A 271 -2.49 13.39 -5.29
C ARG A 271 -0.95 13.28 -5.33
N HIS A 272 -0.40 12.46 -6.22
CA HIS A 272 1.02 12.10 -6.24
C HIS A 272 1.71 12.42 -7.57
N VAL A 273 0.98 12.45 -8.70
CA VAL A 273 1.57 12.68 -10.04
C VAL A 273 0.71 13.66 -10.86
N ARG A 274 1.36 14.56 -11.62
CA ARG A 274 0.70 15.66 -12.35
C ARG A 274 -0.23 15.18 -13.47
N ARG A 275 0.14 14.12 -14.20
CA ARG A 275 -0.61 13.58 -15.35
C ARG A 275 -1.35 12.28 -15.03
N ALA A 276 -1.84 12.15 -13.80
CA ALA A 276 -2.50 10.93 -13.32
C ALA A 276 -3.68 10.48 -14.20
N GLY A 277 -4.37 11.39 -14.89
CA GLY A 277 -5.53 11.06 -15.73
C GLY A 277 -5.23 10.06 -16.86
N ARG A 278 -3.98 10.05 -17.38
CA ARG A 278 -3.54 9.06 -18.38
C ARG A 278 -3.64 7.62 -17.87
N TRP A 279 -3.57 7.42 -16.55
CA TRP A 279 -3.69 6.11 -15.92
C TRP A 279 -5.02 5.42 -16.26
N VAL A 280 -6.11 6.19 -16.38
CA VAL A 280 -7.43 5.65 -16.68
C VAL A 280 -7.44 4.99 -18.06
N GLY A 281 -7.04 5.75 -19.08
CA GLY A 281 -7.00 5.25 -20.46
C GLY A 281 -6.02 4.09 -20.64
N VAL A 282 -4.86 4.16 -20.00
CA VAL A 282 -3.86 3.08 -20.06
C VAL A 282 -4.36 1.80 -19.43
N THR A 283 -5.01 1.90 -18.26
CA THR A 283 -5.59 0.74 -17.58
C THR A 283 -6.68 0.11 -18.44
N ALA A 284 -7.54 0.92 -19.05
CA ALA A 284 -8.58 0.44 -19.97
C ALA A 284 -7.99 -0.28 -21.19
N VAL A 285 -6.98 0.31 -21.84
CA VAL A 285 -6.29 -0.33 -22.98
C VAL A 285 -5.57 -1.62 -22.56
N ALA A 286 -4.91 -1.61 -21.39
CA ALA A 286 -4.21 -2.78 -20.88
C ALA A 286 -5.16 -3.96 -20.66
N TRP A 287 -6.34 -3.70 -20.06
CA TRP A 287 -7.37 -4.72 -19.87
C TRP A 287 -8.01 -5.18 -21.18
N LEU A 288 -8.28 -4.26 -22.11
CA LEU A 288 -8.80 -4.63 -23.42
C LEU A 288 -7.82 -5.57 -24.16
N LEU A 289 -6.52 -5.25 -24.16
CA LEU A 289 -5.49 -6.10 -24.74
C LEU A 289 -5.35 -7.42 -23.99
N GLY A 290 -5.36 -7.40 -22.66
CA GLY A 290 -5.28 -8.60 -21.83
C GLY A 290 -6.45 -9.56 -22.10
N LEU A 291 -7.68 -9.06 -22.13
CA LEU A 291 -8.87 -9.84 -22.47
C LEU A 291 -8.81 -10.34 -23.92
N GLY A 292 -8.33 -9.53 -24.86
CA GLY A 292 -8.11 -9.95 -26.24
C GLY A 292 -7.13 -11.12 -26.36
N VAL A 293 -6.01 -11.06 -25.63
CA VAL A 293 -5.02 -12.16 -25.55
C VAL A 293 -5.62 -13.39 -24.88
N PHE A 294 -6.34 -13.21 -23.77
CA PHE A 294 -7.03 -14.29 -23.08
C PHE A 294 -7.98 -15.03 -24.02
N LEU A 295 -8.89 -14.30 -24.67
CA LEU A 295 -9.91 -14.87 -25.55
C LEU A 295 -9.28 -15.48 -26.81
N GLY A 296 -8.32 -14.78 -27.43
CA GLY A 296 -7.61 -15.28 -28.61
C GLY A 296 -6.82 -16.56 -28.33
N PHE A 297 -6.33 -16.76 -27.12
CA PHE A 297 -5.66 -18.00 -26.71
C PHE A 297 -6.65 -19.09 -26.31
N THR A 298 -7.64 -18.76 -25.47
CA THR A 298 -8.53 -19.76 -24.85
C THR A 298 -9.62 -20.25 -25.79
N MET A 299 -10.26 -19.38 -26.58
CA MET A 299 -11.42 -19.75 -27.40
C MET A 299 -11.11 -20.82 -28.47
N PRO A 300 -9.99 -20.76 -29.23
CA PRO A 300 -9.69 -21.80 -30.22
C PRO A 300 -9.42 -23.17 -29.60
N LEU A 301 -8.91 -23.18 -28.36
CA LEU A 301 -8.51 -24.39 -27.65
C LEU A 301 -9.66 -25.02 -26.85
N TRP A 302 -10.72 -24.25 -26.56
CA TRP A 302 -11.82 -24.70 -25.74
C TRP A 302 -12.85 -25.50 -26.56
N GLN A 303 -12.98 -26.80 -26.27
CA GLN A 303 -13.91 -27.70 -26.94
C GLN A 303 -14.95 -28.30 -25.96
N PRO A 304 -16.23 -28.46 -26.36
CA PRO A 304 -17.21 -29.20 -25.56
C PRO A 304 -16.78 -30.66 -25.34
N GLY A 305 -16.98 -31.20 -24.13
CA GLY A 305 -16.67 -32.60 -23.81
C GLY A 305 -15.19 -32.92 -23.57
N GLN A 306 -14.29 -31.93 -23.62
CA GLN A 306 -12.87 -32.14 -23.33
C GLN A 306 -12.62 -32.51 -21.86
N ALA A 307 -11.48 -33.17 -21.60
CA ALA A 307 -11.06 -33.51 -20.25
C ALA A 307 -10.90 -32.26 -19.36
N VAL A 308 -11.37 -32.33 -18.11
CA VAL A 308 -11.31 -31.23 -17.13
C VAL A 308 -9.88 -30.68 -16.97
N ALA A 309 -8.88 -31.56 -16.93
CA ALA A 309 -7.48 -31.17 -16.83
C ALA A 309 -7.04 -30.26 -17.99
N THR A 310 -7.47 -30.54 -19.22
CA THR A 310 -7.17 -29.72 -20.40
C THR A 310 -7.80 -28.34 -20.29
N SER A 311 -9.08 -28.25 -19.91
CA SER A 311 -9.75 -26.96 -19.68
C SER A 311 -9.07 -26.12 -18.59
N VAL A 312 -8.64 -26.77 -17.50
CA VAL A 312 -7.91 -26.11 -16.42
C VAL A 312 -6.57 -25.56 -16.91
N VAL A 313 -5.80 -26.34 -17.67
CA VAL A 313 -4.52 -25.89 -18.23
C VAL A 313 -4.71 -24.71 -19.17
N ILE A 314 -5.69 -24.77 -20.08
CA ILE A 314 -6.01 -23.67 -21.01
C ILE A 314 -6.38 -22.41 -20.23
N GLY A 315 -7.24 -22.52 -19.21
CA GLY A 315 -7.64 -21.39 -18.37
C GLY A 315 -6.49 -20.78 -17.58
N VAL A 316 -5.62 -21.62 -17.00
CA VAL A 316 -4.43 -21.18 -16.26
C VAL A 316 -3.46 -20.42 -17.17
N VAL A 317 -3.13 -20.99 -18.33
CA VAL A 317 -2.21 -20.33 -19.26
C VAL A 317 -2.83 -19.04 -19.81
N GLY A 318 -4.11 -19.07 -20.18
CA GLY A 318 -4.84 -17.88 -20.61
C GLY A 318 -4.82 -16.77 -19.56
N GLY A 319 -5.14 -17.09 -18.30
CA GLY A 319 -5.13 -16.14 -17.19
C GLY A 319 -3.74 -15.54 -16.94
N LEU A 320 -2.69 -16.35 -17.04
CA LEU A 320 -1.31 -15.86 -16.93
C LEU A 320 -0.94 -14.91 -18.06
N LEU A 321 -1.31 -15.22 -19.31
CA LEU A 321 -1.06 -14.36 -20.47
C LEU A 321 -1.81 -13.03 -20.37
N MET A 322 -3.06 -13.06 -19.90
CA MET A 322 -3.85 -11.87 -19.60
C MET A 322 -3.14 -10.99 -18.56
N ALA A 323 -2.77 -11.58 -17.41
CA ALA A 323 -2.09 -10.92 -16.31
C ALA A 323 -0.73 -10.33 -16.71
N ALA A 324 0.02 -11.03 -17.57
CA ALA A 324 1.28 -10.54 -18.13
C ALA A 324 1.06 -9.33 -19.03
N THR A 325 0.08 -9.42 -19.93
CA THR A 325 -0.25 -8.35 -20.88
C THR A 325 -0.67 -7.07 -20.16
N THR A 326 -1.58 -7.17 -19.19
CA THR A 326 -2.05 -6.01 -18.42
C THR A 326 -0.89 -5.35 -17.64
N ALA A 327 -0.03 -6.17 -17.02
CA ALA A 327 1.09 -5.69 -16.23
C ALA A 327 2.19 -5.03 -17.07
N VAL A 328 2.50 -5.56 -18.26
CA VAL A 328 3.49 -4.97 -19.19
C VAL A 328 3.05 -3.59 -19.67
N VAL A 329 1.80 -3.47 -20.14
CA VAL A 329 1.26 -2.21 -20.66
C VAL A 329 1.21 -1.15 -19.56
N THR A 330 0.65 -1.49 -18.40
CA THR A 330 0.57 -0.55 -17.26
C THR A 330 1.94 -0.18 -16.70
N GLY A 331 2.86 -1.14 -16.62
CA GLY A 331 4.22 -0.92 -16.12
C GLY A 331 5.04 0.02 -17.00
N TYR A 332 4.94 -0.13 -18.32
CA TYR A 332 5.63 0.74 -19.27
C TYR A 332 5.20 2.20 -19.12
N VAL A 333 3.89 2.47 -19.00
CA VAL A 333 3.41 3.85 -18.85
C VAL A 333 3.64 4.37 -17.44
N LEU A 334 3.56 3.53 -16.41
CA LEU A 334 3.89 3.91 -15.04
C LEU A 334 5.30 4.52 -14.94
N ARG A 335 6.28 3.96 -15.68
CA ARG A 335 7.63 4.53 -15.77
C ARG A 335 7.61 6.01 -16.16
N THR A 336 6.76 6.40 -17.11
CA THR A 336 6.68 7.79 -17.59
C THR A 336 5.95 8.71 -16.60
N LEU A 337 4.88 8.23 -15.97
CA LEU A 337 4.07 9.02 -15.02
C LEU A 337 4.84 9.42 -13.77
N VAL A 338 5.76 8.55 -13.35
CA VAL A 338 6.52 8.68 -12.11
C VAL A 338 7.77 9.59 -12.28
N VAL A 339 8.21 9.83 -13.52
CA VAL A 339 9.28 10.81 -13.83
C VAL A 339 8.76 12.24 -13.74
N ASP A 340 7.51 12.48 -14.15
CA ASP A 340 6.84 13.80 -14.09
C ASP A 340 6.48 14.27 -12.65
N SER A 341 7.02 13.61 -11.62
CA SER A 341 6.74 13.86 -10.18
C SER A 341 7.86 14.64 -9.47
N SER A 342 8.91 15.01 -10.21
CA SER A 342 10.07 15.78 -9.76
C SER A 342 9.93 17.26 -10.09
#